data_AF-A0A947EMQ0-F1
#
_entry.id   AF-A0A947EMQ0-F1
#
_cell.length_a   1.000
_cell.length_b   1.000
_cell.length_c   1.000
_cell.angle_alpha   90.00
_cell.angle_beta   90.00
_cell.angle_gamma   90.00
#
_symmetry.space_group_name_H-M   'P 1'
#
loop_
_entity.id
_entity.type
_entity.pdbx_description
1 polymer ?
#
loop_
_entity_poly.entity_id
_entity_poly.type
_entity_poly.pdbx_seq_one_letter_code
_entity_poly.pdbx_strand_id
1 'polypeptide(L)'
;VSDDIFKVLYDNSSRAYRVFQVLLEEPEFMVLKGFDLKLVEGSGNPMLNRNTNKIKKTESLFVKQSSDIIAYKGSKRKIMKYIDNDDRLALLKALDFKISGEALAAKN
;
A
#
# COMPACT_ATOMS: atom_id res chain seq x y z
N VAL A 1 -9.01 -6.38 -16.36
CA VAL A 1 -8.28 -7.12 -15.31
C VAL A 1 -7.00 -6.34 -15.08
N SER A 2 -6.73 -5.82 -13.88
CA SER A 2 -5.44 -5.15 -13.63
C SER A 2 -4.38 -6.20 -13.36
N ASP A 3 -3.21 -6.05 -13.98
CA ASP A 3 -2.05 -6.93 -13.76
C ASP A 3 -1.30 -6.51 -12.49
N ASP A 4 -2.01 -6.56 -11.36
CA ASP A 4 -1.40 -6.27 -10.07
C ASP A 4 -0.57 -7.48 -9.59
N ILE A 5 0.74 -7.27 -9.43
CA ILE A 5 1.67 -8.29 -8.95
C ILE A 5 1.67 -8.31 -7.42
N PHE A 6 1.46 -9.49 -6.85
CA PHE A 6 1.52 -9.72 -5.41
C PHE A 6 2.68 -10.66 -5.07
N LYS A 7 3.41 -10.37 -4.00
CA LYS A 7 4.48 -11.22 -3.49
C LYS A 7 4.32 -11.47 -2.00
N VAL A 8 4.62 -12.69 -1.59
CA VAL A 8 4.74 -13.07 -0.18
C VAL A 8 6.16 -12.76 0.27
N LEU A 9 6.31 -11.87 1.24
CA LEU A 9 7.61 -11.46 1.76
C LEU A 9 7.63 -11.62 3.28
N TYR A 10 8.80 -12.01 3.80
CA TYR A 10 9.00 -12.10 5.24
C TYR A 10 9.27 -10.70 5.81
N ASP A 11 8.42 -10.26 6.72
CA ASP A 11 8.57 -8.99 7.41
C ASP A 11 9.29 -9.22 8.75
N ASN A 12 10.52 -8.74 8.82
CA ASN A 12 11.37 -8.90 10.00
C ASN A 12 10.81 -8.18 11.24
N SER A 13 10.05 -7.09 11.04
CA SER A 13 9.43 -6.31 12.12
C SER A 13 8.29 -7.08 12.79
N SER A 14 7.44 -7.72 11.99
CA SER A 14 6.32 -8.54 12.50
C SER A 14 6.66 -10.02 12.68
N ARG A 15 7.85 -10.45 12.25
CA ARG A 15 8.34 -11.85 12.25
C ARG A 15 7.37 -12.82 11.58
N ALA A 16 6.75 -12.37 10.50
CA ALA A 16 5.73 -13.13 9.79
C ALA A 16 5.80 -12.90 8.28
N TYR A 17 5.35 -13.89 7.51
CA TYR A 17 5.12 -13.71 6.08
C TYR A 17 3.88 -12.86 5.85
N ARG A 18 4.01 -11.85 5.00
CA ARG A 18 2.93 -10.93 4.63
C ARG A 18 2.83 -10.82 3.11
N VAL A 19 1.61 -10.62 2.62
CA VAL A 19 1.34 -10.40 1.20
C VAL A 19 1.42 -8.90 0.93
N PHE A 20 2.25 -8.53 -0.04
CA PHE A 20 2.39 -7.16 -0.51
C PHE A 20 2.05 -7.09 -1.98
N GLN A 21 1.40 -6.00 -2.38
CA GLN A 21 1.34 -5.61 -3.77
C GLN A 21 2.65 -4.91 -4.14
N VAL A 22 3.28 -5.34 -5.22
CA VAL A 22 4.49 -4.73 -5.76
C VAL A 22 4.08 -3.53 -6.61
N LEU A 23 4.57 -2.34 -6.25
CA LEU A 23 4.36 -1.12 -7.03
C LEU A 23 5.54 -0.82 -7.95
N LEU A 24 6.75 -1.10 -7.46
CA LEU A 24 7.98 -1.02 -8.23
C LEU A 24 8.94 -2.09 -7.71
N GLU A 25 9.66 -2.71 -8.64
CA GLU A 25 10.70 -3.68 -8.35
C GLU A 25 11.97 -3.28 -9.10
N GLU A 26 12.94 -2.80 -8.34
CA GLU A 26 14.30 -2.55 -8.81
C GLU A 26 15.26 -3.57 -8.15
N PRO A 27 16.46 -3.78 -8.71
CA PRO A 27 17.44 -4.70 -8.13
C PRO A 27 17.87 -4.31 -6.71
N GLU A 28 17.92 -3.01 -6.42
CA GLU A 28 18.41 -2.48 -5.13
C GLU A 28 17.29 -2.32 -4.09
N PHE A 29 16.08 -1.96 -4.52
CA PHE A 29 14.95 -1.76 -3.63
C PHE A 29 13.61 -2.11 -4.29
N MET A 30 12.61 -2.38 -3.46
CA MET A 30 11.23 -2.58 -3.91
C MET A 30 10.29 -1.66 -3.16
N VAL A 31 9.34 -1.07 -3.88
CA VAL A 31 8.24 -0.31 -3.28
C VAL A 31 7.01 -1.20 -3.23
N LEU A 32 6.51 -1.36 -2.01
CA LEU A 32 5.48 -2.32 -1.66
C LEU A 32 4.28 -1.60 -1.06
N LYS A 33 3.10 -2.12 -1.33
CA LYS A 33 1.85 -1.70 -0.70
C LYS A 33 1.31 -2.85 0.12
N GLY A 34 1.22 -2.64 1.44
CA GLY A 34 0.65 -3.59 2.37
C GLY A 34 -0.82 -3.26 2.67
N PHE A 35 -1.56 -4.28 3.05
CA PHE A 35 -2.98 -4.20 3.34
C PHE A 35 -3.26 -4.70 4.74
N ASP A 36 -3.92 -3.85 5.54
CA ASP A 36 -4.50 -4.24 6.81
C ASP A 36 -6.02 -4.25 6.67
N LEU A 37 -6.63 -5.39 6.93
CA LEU A 37 -8.07 -5.58 6.92
C LEU A 37 -8.57 -5.68 8.36
N LYS A 38 -9.51 -4.81 8.72
CA LYS A 38 -10.18 -4.87 10.02
C LYS A 38 -11.68 -5.02 9.81
N LEU A 39 -12.27 -6.06 10.41
CA LEU A 39 -13.72 -6.14 10.54
C LEU A 39 -14.19 -5.15 11.59
N VAL A 40 -15.06 -4.24 11.18
CA VAL A 40 -15.76 -3.34 12.09
C VAL A 40 -17.20 -3.80 12.12
N GLU A 41 -17.56 -4.52 13.17
CA GLU A 41 -18.92 -5.05 13.36
C GLU A 41 -19.94 -3.92 13.51
N GLY A 42 -21.22 -4.19 13.33
CA GLY A 42 -22.32 -3.29 13.69
C GLY A 42 -22.43 -3.16 15.21
N SER A 43 -23.21 -2.21 15.68
CA SER A 43 -23.65 -2.16 17.07
C SER A 43 -25.08 -1.66 17.11
N GLY A 44 -25.92 -2.29 17.93
CA GLY A 44 -27.27 -1.81 18.20
C GLY A 44 -27.32 -0.53 19.06
N ASN A 45 -26.16 -0.04 19.54
CA ASN A 45 -26.11 1.22 20.26
C ASN A 45 -26.23 2.41 19.28
N PRO A 46 -27.33 3.19 19.34
CA PRO A 46 -27.56 4.30 18.41
C PRO A 46 -26.50 5.41 18.50
N MET A 47 -25.78 5.54 19.62
CA MET A 47 -24.72 6.54 19.78
C MET A 47 -23.45 6.24 18.96
N LEU A 48 -23.23 4.97 18.59
CA LEU A 48 -22.09 4.56 17.76
C LEU A 48 -22.35 4.74 16.26
N ASN A 49 -23.60 5.04 15.87
CA ASN A 49 -24.07 5.19 14.48
C ASN A 49 -23.44 4.16 13.52
N ARG A 50 -23.45 2.89 13.93
CA ARG A 50 -22.73 1.79 13.29
C ARG A 50 -23.71 0.66 13.00
N ASN A 51 -24.58 0.86 12.01
CA ASN A 51 -25.72 -0.02 11.78
C ASN A 51 -25.35 -1.35 11.11
N THR A 52 -24.25 -1.40 10.37
CA THR A 52 -23.84 -2.59 9.61
C THR A 52 -22.37 -2.93 9.80
N ASN A 53 -22.06 -4.21 9.61
CA ASN A 53 -20.68 -4.70 9.54
C ASN A 53 -20.00 -4.12 8.30
N LYS A 54 -18.76 -3.65 8.44
CA LYS A 54 -17.94 -3.19 7.32
C LYS A 54 -16.51 -3.71 7.43
N ILE A 55 -15.93 -4.06 6.30
CA ILE A 55 -14.50 -4.35 6.20
C ILE A 55 -13.79 -3.02 5.96
N LYS A 56 -13.01 -2.58 6.94
CA LYS A 56 -12.13 -1.42 6.79
C LYS A 56 -10.80 -1.90 6.22
N LYS A 57 -10.49 -1.46 5.00
CA LYS A 57 -9.18 -1.65 4.36
C LYS A 57 -8.32 -0.43 4.63
N THR A 58 -7.14 -0.63 5.19
CA THR A 58 -6.11 0.40 5.30
C THR A 58 -4.90 -0.01 4.48
N GLU A 59 -4.37 0.93 3.72
CA GLU A 59 -3.27 0.70 2.79
C GLU A 59 -2.06 1.48 3.29
N SER A 60 -0.93 0.80 3.42
CA SER A 60 0.33 1.39 3.87
C SER A 60 1.42 1.14 2.85
N LEU A 61 2.31 2.11 2.70
CA LEU A 61 3.48 2.00 1.84
C LEU A 61 4.67 1.47 2.62
N PHE A 62 5.44 0.60 1.98
CA PHE A 62 6.65 0.00 2.52
C PHE A 62 7.76 0.07 1.47
N VAL A 63 8.99 0.18 1.94
CA VAL A 63 10.18 0.04 1.09
C VAL A 63 10.95 -1.16 1.61
N LYS A 64 11.30 -2.07 0.70
CA LYS A 64 12.19 -3.19 0.98
C LYS A 64 13.57 -2.86 0.41
N GLN A 65 14.58 -2.88 1.26
CA GLN A 65 15.99 -2.78 0.87
C GLN A 65 16.71 -4.00 1.43
N SER A 66 17.40 -4.74 0.57
CA SER A 66 18.06 -6.01 0.93
C SER A 66 17.09 -6.97 1.65
N SER A 67 17.27 -7.20 2.96
CA SER A 67 16.44 -8.09 3.79
C SER A 67 15.40 -7.39 4.65
N ASP A 68 15.45 -6.06 4.76
CA ASP A 68 14.59 -5.32 5.68
C ASP A 68 13.41 -4.68 4.95
N ILE A 69 12.24 -4.76 5.60
CA ILE A 69 11.01 -4.12 5.14
C ILE A 69 10.68 -2.99 6.11
N ILE A 70 10.73 -1.75 5.61
CA ILE A 70 10.54 -0.56 6.43
C ILE A 70 9.18 0.06 6.09
N ALA A 71 8.34 0.19 7.12
CA ALA A 71 7.05 0.86 7.00
C ALA A 71 7.23 2.37 6.83
N TYR A 72 6.64 2.93 5.79
CA TYR A 72 6.72 4.35 5.54
C TYR A 72 5.50 5.09 6.10
N LYS A 73 5.71 5.86 7.18
CA LYS A 73 4.65 6.64 7.87
C LYS A 73 4.46 8.09 7.36
N GLY A 74 5.13 8.49 6.27
CA GLY A 74 5.12 9.88 5.79
C GLY A 74 4.17 10.15 4.61
N SER A 75 4.15 11.40 4.12
CA SER A 75 3.53 11.74 2.82
C SER A 75 4.41 11.28 1.67
N LYS A 76 3.88 11.02 0.46
CA LYS A 76 4.66 10.62 -0.74
C LYS A 76 5.99 11.38 -0.89
N ARG A 77 6.01 12.66 -0.50
CA ARG A 77 7.14 13.58 -0.58
C ARG A 77 8.40 13.16 0.20
N LYS A 78 8.32 12.36 1.29
CA LYS A 78 9.54 11.83 1.94
C LYS A 78 9.96 10.43 1.47
N ILE A 79 9.10 9.61 0.85
CA ILE A 79 9.54 8.38 0.12
C ILE A 79 10.52 8.83 -0.94
N MET A 80 10.12 9.85 -1.69
CA MET A 80 10.94 10.44 -2.74
C MET A 80 12.34 10.84 -2.24
N LYS A 81 12.56 11.18 -0.96
CA LYS A 81 13.89 11.56 -0.46
C LYS A 81 14.89 10.40 -0.39
N TYR A 82 14.42 9.16 -0.39
CA TYR A 82 15.24 7.95 -0.28
C TYR A 82 15.48 7.26 -1.63
N ILE A 83 15.10 7.91 -2.73
CA ILE A 83 15.13 7.36 -4.07
C ILE A 83 15.91 8.33 -4.96
N ASP A 84 16.87 7.80 -5.71
CA ASP A 84 17.66 8.58 -6.66
C ASP A 84 16.78 9.19 -7.76
N ASN A 85 17.26 10.27 -8.38
CA ASN A 85 16.42 11.10 -9.26
C ASN A 85 15.86 10.35 -10.48
N ASP A 86 16.56 9.33 -10.97
CA ASP A 86 16.10 8.54 -12.13
C ASP A 86 14.96 7.57 -11.73
N ASP A 87 15.07 6.96 -10.56
CA ASP A 87 14.08 6.03 -10.01
C ASP A 87 12.80 6.72 -9.51
N ARG A 88 12.92 8.00 -9.13
CA ARG A 88 11.78 8.87 -8.80
C ARG A 88 10.79 9.00 -9.96
N LEU A 89 11.29 9.01 -11.19
CA LEU A 89 10.46 9.20 -12.38
C LEU A 89 9.64 7.94 -12.69
N ALA A 90 10.21 6.76 -12.45
CA ALA A 90 9.52 5.47 -12.54
C ALA A 90 8.39 5.35 -11.51
N LEU A 91 8.65 5.79 -10.27
CA LEU A 91 7.63 5.80 -9.22
C LEU A 91 6.51 6.81 -9.47
N LEU A 92 6.83 8.00 -9.98
CA LEU A 92 5.80 8.98 -10.34
C LEU A 92 4.88 8.41 -11.43
N LYS A 93 5.45 7.78 -12.47
CA LYS A 93 4.66 7.11 -13.52
C LYS A 93 3.80 5.98 -12.95
N ALA A 94 4.34 5.12 -12.09
CA ALA A 94 3.60 4.01 -11.49
C ALA A 94 2.47 4.48 -10.56
N LEU A 95 2.69 5.57 -9.82
CA LEU A 95 1.69 6.16 -8.92
C LEU A 95 0.63 6.97 -9.66
N ASP A 96 1.00 7.73 -10.70
CA ASP A 96 0.07 8.51 -11.52
C ASP A 96 -0.79 7.61 -12.42
N PHE A 97 -0.22 6.51 -12.94
CA PHE A 97 -0.97 5.50 -13.70
C PHE A 97 -2.05 4.81 -12.84
N LYS A 98 -1.81 4.63 -11.53
CA LYS A 98 -2.82 4.12 -10.61
C LYS A 98 -3.90 5.14 -10.25
N ILE A 99 -3.53 6.42 -10.10
CA ILE A 99 -4.50 7.50 -9.82
C ILE A 99 -5.42 7.75 -11.03
N SER A 100 -4.90 7.70 -12.26
CA SER A 100 -5.72 7.89 -13.47
C SER A 100 -6.73 6.75 -13.66
N GLY A 101 -6.36 5.50 -13.33
CA GLY A 101 -7.27 4.36 -13.33
C GLY A 101 -8.38 4.44 -12.27
N GLU A 102 -8.06 4.93 -11.07
CA GLU A 102 -9.03 5.09 -9.97
C GLU A 102 -9.97 6.30 -10.20
N ALA A 103 -9.46 7.39 -10.79
CA ALA A 103 -10.25 8.57 -11.14
C ALA A 103 -11.22 8.35 -12.32
N LEU A 104 -10.94 7.39 -13.20
CA LEU A 104 -11.86 6.96 -14.27
C LEU A 104 -12.97 6.03 -13.77
N ALA A 105 -12.74 5.25 -12.70
CA ALA A 105 -13.72 4.35 -12.11
C ALA A 105 -14.73 5.06 -11.17
N ALA A 106 -14.37 6.21 -10.61
CA ALA A 106 -15.21 6.98 -9.69
C ALA A 106 -16.19 7.96 -10.39
N LYS A 107 -16.27 7.91 -11.72
CA LYS A 107 -17.25 8.65 -12.53
C LYS A 107 -18.11 7.67 -13.33
N ASN A 108 -19.06 7.00 -12.67
CA ASN A 108 -20.26 6.43 -13.27
C ASN A 108 -21.37 6.36 -12.21
#